data_AF-A0AAW1VJZ8-F1
#
_entry.id   AF-A0AAW1VJZ8-F1
#
_cell.length_a   1.000
_cell.length_b   1.000
_cell.length_c   1.000
_cell.angle_alpha   90.00
_cell.angle_beta   90.00
_cell.angle_gamma   90.00
#
_symmetry.space_group_name_H-M   'P 1'
#
loop_
_entity.id
_entity.type
_entity.pdbx_description
1 polymer ?
#
loop_
_entity_poly.entity_id
_entity_poly.type
_entity_poly.pdbx_seq_one_letter_code
_entity_poly.pdbx_strand_id
1 'polypeptide(L)'
;MAVMKPGVIALFDVDGTLTAPRKDATPEMLGFMRELRKVVTVGIVGGSDLSKITEQLGRTVIDDHDYVFSENGLVAHKDGKLIGTQSLKSHLGDDKLKEFINFTLHYIADLDIPIKRGTFIEFRSGMLNVSPIGRNCSQEEREEFERYDKVHNIRPKMVSILREKFAHFNLTFSIGGQISFDVFPQGWDKTYCLRYLEEFQEIHFFGDKTYKGGNDHEIYESERTVGHTVTSPEDTVEQCKALFLSH
;
A
#
# COMPACT_ATOMS: atom_id res chain seq x y z
N MET A 1 -18.74 31.21 -3.11
CA MET A 1 -18.13 30.15 -2.28
C MET A 1 -18.40 28.83 -2.98
N ALA A 2 -17.38 28.04 -3.26
CA ALA A 2 -17.59 26.72 -3.83
C ALA A 2 -18.44 25.88 -2.84
N VAL A 3 -19.49 25.26 -3.36
CA VAL A 3 -20.44 24.47 -2.58
C VAL A 3 -19.85 23.08 -2.42
N MET A 4 -19.91 22.51 -1.21
CA MET A 4 -19.50 21.13 -0.96
C MET A 4 -20.23 20.19 -1.93
N LYS A 5 -19.51 19.26 -2.57
CA LYS A 5 -20.08 18.23 -3.45
C LYS A 5 -20.50 17.01 -2.60
N PRO A 6 -21.78 16.89 -2.17
CA PRO A 6 -22.21 15.78 -1.33
C PRO A 6 -22.10 14.46 -2.10
N GLY A 7 -21.72 13.39 -1.41
CA GLY A 7 -21.61 12.05 -2.00
C GLY A 7 -20.37 11.84 -2.88
N VAL A 8 -19.44 12.79 -2.91
CA VAL A 8 -18.16 12.69 -3.64
C VAL A 8 -16.99 12.69 -2.66
N ILE A 9 -16.03 11.79 -2.86
CA ILE A 9 -14.75 11.76 -2.14
C ILE A 9 -13.58 11.76 -3.12
N ALA A 10 -12.53 12.52 -2.79
CA ALA A 10 -11.24 12.45 -3.44
C ALA A 10 -10.25 11.69 -2.55
N LEU A 11 -9.79 10.54 -3.02
CA LEU A 11 -8.79 9.68 -2.38
C LEU A 11 -7.42 9.89 -3.02
N PHE A 12 -6.39 9.97 -2.18
CA PHE A 12 -5.03 10.23 -2.63
C PHE A 12 -4.08 9.15 -2.11
N ASP A 13 -3.26 8.61 -3.00
CA ASP A 13 -1.97 8.04 -2.60
C ASP A 13 -1.09 9.13 -1.93
N VAL A 14 -0.04 8.70 -1.21
CA VAL A 14 0.88 9.59 -0.50
C VAL A 14 2.13 9.88 -1.32
N ASP A 15 2.93 8.86 -1.62
CA ASP A 15 4.32 9.01 -2.07
C ASP A 15 4.45 9.06 -3.59
N GLY A 16 4.74 10.24 -4.14
CA GLY A 16 4.70 10.53 -5.57
C GLY A 16 3.43 11.27 -5.98
N THR A 17 2.38 11.20 -5.15
CA THR A 17 1.06 11.80 -5.40
C THR A 17 0.83 13.09 -4.61
N LEU A 18 1.02 13.07 -3.29
CA LEU A 18 0.92 14.26 -2.42
C LEU A 18 2.30 14.79 -2.03
N THR A 19 3.29 13.91 -1.99
CA THR A 19 4.68 14.28 -1.70
C THR A 19 5.58 13.91 -2.86
N ALA A 20 6.70 14.61 -2.99
CA ALA A 20 7.78 14.09 -3.82
C ALA A 20 8.27 12.75 -3.24
N PRO A 21 8.81 11.83 -4.07
CA PRO A 21 9.22 10.50 -3.62
C PRO A 21 10.16 10.54 -2.41
N ARG A 22 9.75 9.89 -1.31
CA ARG A 22 10.44 9.80 -0.01
C ARG A 22 10.75 11.15 0.65
N LYS A 23 9.91 12.15 0.42
CA LYS A 23 9.99 13.47 1.06
C LYS A 23 8.70 13.83 1.79
N ASP A 24 8.78 14.86 2.60
CA ASP A 24 7.63 15.45 3.29
C ASP A 24 6.79 16.29 2.31
N ALA A 25 5.51 16.45 2.61
CA ALA A 25 4.62 17.35 1.91
C ALA A 25 5.08 18.80 2.08
N THR A 26 4.98 19.57 1.00
CA THR A 26 5.28 21.00 1.05
C THR A 26 4.16 21.76 1.79
N PRO A 27 4.45 22.90 2.44
CA PRO A 27 3.43 23.75 3.02
C PRO A 27 2.32 24.15 2.04
N GLU A 28 2.69 24.32 0.75
CA GLU A 28 1.76 24.63 -0.33
C GLU A 28 0.78 23.48 -0.58
N MET A 29 1.25 22.23 -0.60
CA MET A 29 0.38 21.05 -0.73
C MET A 29 -0.56 20.92 0.47
N LEU A 30 -0.03 21.06 1.70
CA LEU A 30 -0.87 20.98 2.91
C LEU A 30 -1.93 22.09 2.93
N GLY A 31 -1.57 23.31 2.50
CA GLY A 31 -2.50 24.41 2.32
C GLY A 31 -3.57 24.08 1.27
N PHE A 32 -3.18 23.51 0.14
CA PHE A 32 -4.10 23.08 -0.91
C PHE A 32 -5.09 22.04 -0.43
N MET A 33 -4.64 21.00 0.27
CA MET A 33 -5.50 19.92 0.80
C MET A 33 -6.58 20.48 1.75
N ARG A 34 -6.23 21.47 2.58
CA ARG A 34 -7.20 22.17 3.44
C ARG A 34 -8.25 22.94 2.65
N GLU A 35 -7.87 23.59 1.55
CA GLU A 35 -8.84 24.27 0.67
C GLU A 35 -9.72 23.28 -0.08
N LEU A 36 -9.15 22.18 -0.56
CA LEU A 36 -9.87 21.10 -1.23
C LEU A 36 -10.93 20.47 -0.31
N ARG A 37 -10.59 20.23 0.96
CA ARG A 37 -11.50 19.67 1.97
C ARG A 37 -12.75 20.53 2.20
N LYS A 38 -12.71 21.83 1.90
CA LYS A 38 -13.89 22.71 2.02
C LYS A 38 -14.94 22.43 0.94
N VAL A 39 -14.57 21.77 -0.15
CA VAL A 39 -15.43 21.58 -1.34
C VAL A 39 -15.74 20.11 -1.64
N VAL A 40 -14.93 19.17 -1.16
CA VAL A 40 -15.11 17.74 -1.35
C VAL A 40 -14.59 16.99 -0.13
N THR A 41 -15.14 15.82 0.18
CA THR A 41 -14.55 14.93 1.19
C THR A 41 -13.17 14.47 0.72
N VAL A 42 -12.18 14.50 1.60
CA VAL A 42 -10.79 14.13 1.28
C VAL A 42 -10.35 12.94 2.11
N GLY A 43 -9.81 11.92 1.43
CA GLY A 43 -9.21 10.76 2.08
C GLY A 43 -7.80 10.46 1.60
N ILE A 44 -6.98 9.91 2.49
CA ILE A 44 -5.61 9.46 2.20
C ILE A 44 -5.57 7.93 2.24
N VAL A 45 -4.90 7.29 1.29
CA VAL A 45 -4.66 5.85 1.28
C VAL A 45 -3.20 5.51 0.96
N GLY A 46 -2.51 4.90 1.94
CA GLY A 46 -1.11 4.50 1.80
C GLY A 46 -0.88 3.06 2.26
N GLY A 47 0.04 2.36 1.59
CA GLY A 47 0.48 1.02 2.02
C GLY A 47 1.41 1.03 3.24
N SER A 48 1.93 2.21 3.61
CA SER A 48 2.75 2.39 4.80
C SER A 48 1.92 2.43 6.07
N ASP A 49 2.57 2.21 7.21
CA ASP A 49 1.97 2.44 8.51
C ASP A 49 1.65 3.93 8.76
N LEU A 50 0.84 4.19 9.77
CA LEU A 50 0.42 5.54 10.13
C LEU A 50 1.60 6.43 10.52
N SER A 51 2.65 5.90 11.17
CA SER A 51 3.82 6.70 11.54
C SER A 51 4.53 7.29 10.32
N LYS A 52 4.69 6.51 9.26
CA LYS A 52 5.33 6.97 8.03
C LYS A 52 4.44 7.94 7.25
N ILE A 53 3.13 7.71 7.21
CA ILE A 53 2.19 8.69 6.64
C ILE A 53 2.25 10.01 7.44
N THR A 54 2.36 9.93 8.76
CA THR A 54 2.49 11.10 9.66
C THR A 54 3.80 11.85 9.47
N GLU A 55 4.90 11.14 9.20
CA GLU A 55 6.18 11.75 8.82
C GLU A 55 6.02 12.59 7.54
N GLN A 56 5.38 12.01 6.52
CA GLN A 56 5.22 12.66 5.22
C GLN A 56 4.19 13.81 5.22
N LEU A 57 3.04 13.63 5.86
CA LEU A 57 1.91 14.58 5.79
C LEU A 57 1.76 15.46 7.03
N GLY A 58 2.55 15.20 8.08
CA GLY A 58 2.53 15.95 9.33
C GLY A 58 1.73 15.27 10.45
N ARG A 59 1.96 15.75 11.68
CA ARG A 59 1.45 15.15 12.93
C ARG A 59 -0.07 15.15 13.09
N THR A 60 -0.75 16.04 12.37
CA THR A 60 -2.20 16.25 12.44
C THR A 60 -2.94 15.55 11.31
N VAL A 61 -2.30 14.63 10.57
CA VAL A 61 -2.86 14.00 9.36
C VAL A 61 -4.26 13.40 9.56
N ILE A 62 -4.53 12.80 10.72
CA ILE A 62 -5.83 12.17 11.05
C ILE A 62 -6.94 13.21 11.25
N ASP A 63 -6.58 14.41 11.71
CA ASP A 63 -7.52 15.50 11.94
C ASP A 63 -7.65 16.40 10.69
N ASP A 64 -6.59 16.48 9.87
CA ASP A 64 -6.52 17.32 8.68
C ASP A 64 -7.33 16.75 7.50
N HIS A 65 -7.60 15.44 7.48
CA HIS A 65 -8.34 14.74 6.42
C HIS A 65 -9.58 14.06 6.99
N ASP A 66 -10.62 13.89 6.16
CA ASP A 66 -11.86 13.23 6.60
C ASP A 66 -11.64 11.72 6.79
N TYR A 67 -10.81 11.12 5.94
CA TYR A 67 -10.40 9.73 6.01
C TYR A 67 -8.89 9.55 5.96
N VAL A 68 -8.35 8.65 6.78
CA VAL A 68 -6.94 8.23 6.70
C VAL A 68 -6.86 6.71 6.77
N PHE A 69 -6.43 6.12 5.66
CA PHE A 69 -6.25 4.69 5.48
C PHE A 69 -4.76 4.35 5.42
N SER A 70 -4.22 3.89 6.55
CA SER A 70 -2.87 3.31 6.61
C SER A 70 -2.92 1.81 6.38
N GLU A 71 -1.80 1.23 5.91
CA GLU A 71 -1.70 -0.18 5.53
C GLU A 71 -2.85 -0.59 4.58
N ASN A 72 -3.07 0.20 3.51
CA ASN A 72 -4.15 0.02 2.52
C ASN A 72 -5.59 0.12 3.09
N GLY A 73 -5.75 0.62 4.32
CA GLY A 73 -7.03 0.69 5.02
C GLY A 73 -7.26 -0.46 6.00
N LEU A 74 -6.25 -1.31 6.23
CA LEU A 74 -6.27 -2.24 7.37
C LEU A 74 -6.33 -1.49 8.68
N VAL A 75 -5.78 -0.28 8.76
CA VAL A 75 -6.03 0.67 9.84
C VAL A 75 -6.69 1.92 9.24
N ALA A 76 -7.94 2.15 9.60
CA ALA A 76 -8.80 3.17 9.01
C ALA A 76 -9.30 4.16 10.06
N HIS A 77 -9.12 5.44 9.79
CA HIS A 77 -9.66 6.54 10.60
C HIS A 77 -10.64 7.37 9.79
N LYS A 78 -11.69 7.85 10.47
CA LYS A 78 -12.66 8.83 9.97
C LYS A 78 -12.88 9.91 11.02
N ASP A 79 -12.78 11.18 10.63
CA ASP A 79 -12.96 12.33 11.53
C ASP A 79 -12.14 12.21 12.83
N GLY A 80 -10.85 11.90 12.72
CA GLY A 80 -9.96 11.71 13.87
C GLY A 80 -10.16 10.38 14.64
N LYS A 81 -11.17 9.56 14.31
CA LYS A 81 -11.53 8.36 15.07
C LYS A 81 -11.21 7.08 14.32
N LEU A 82 -10.68 6.09 15.03
CA LEU A 82 -10.46 4.75 14.48
C LEU A 82 -11.81 4.08 14.18
N ILE A 83 -12.03 3.70 12.92
CA ILE A 83 -13.25 3.02 12.45
C ILE A 83 -13.01 1.57 12.03
N GLY A 84 -11.75 1.17 11.84
CA GLY A 84 -11.41 -0.21 11.51
C GLY A 84 -9.94 -0.52 11.77
N THR A 85 -9.69 -1.70 12.32
CA THR A 85 -8.36 -2.30 12.39
C THR A 85 -8.45 -3.77 12.00
N GLN A 86 -7.50 -4.24 11.19
CA GLN A 86 -7.40 -5.64 10.80
C GLN A 86 -5.94 -6.06 10.82
N SER A 87 -5.70 -7.32 11.20
CA SER A 87 -4.37 -7.91 11.18
C SER A 87 -4.38 -9.26 10.45
N LEU A 88 -3.25 -9.62 9.86
CA LEU A 88 -3.06 -10.92 9.23
C LEU A 88 -3.37 -12.06 10.21
N LYS A 89 -2.95 -11.88 11.48
CA LYS A 89 -3.22 -12.84 12.56
C LYS A 89 -4.71 -13.03 12.81
N SER A 90 -5.47 -11.95 12.97
CA SER A 90 -6.93 -12.04 13.18
C SER A 90 -7.66 -12.62 11.97
N HIS A 91 -7.14 -12.41 10.76
CA HIS A 91 -7.76 -12.91 9.54
C HIS A 91 -7.48 -14.39 9.26
N LEU A 92 -6.22 -14.83 9.33
CA LEU A 92 -5.83 -16.21 9.02
C LEU A 92 -5.92 -17.16 10.21
N GLY A 93 -5.70 -16.65 11.42
CA GLY A 93 -5.55 -17.47 12.62
C GLY A 93 -4.15 -18.11 12.76
N ASP A 94 -3.79 -18.46 13.99
CA ASP A 94 -2.45 -18.96 14.32
C ASP A 94 -2.13 -20.31 13.65
N ASP A 95 -3.11 -21.18 13.42
CA ASP A 95 -2.87 -22.49 12.80
C ASP A 95 -2.45 -22.39 11.33
N LYS A 96 -3.15 -21.57 10.54
CA LYS A 96 -2.79 -21.32 9.14
C LYS A 96 -1.46 -20.58 9.04
N LEU A 97 -1.24 -19.60 9.90
CA LEU A 97 0.03 -18.87 9.96
C LEU A 97 1.20 -19.80 10.27
N LYS A 98 1.07 -20.65 11.29
CA LYS A 98 2.08 -21.64 11.66
C LYS A 98 2.35 -22.60 10.50
N GLU A 99 1.32 -23.08 9.82
CA GLU A 99 1.48 -23.96 8.65
C GLU A 99 2.27 -23.26 7.53
N PHE A 100 1.88 -22.03 7.17
CA PHE A 100 2.56 -21.22 6.15
C PHE A 100 4.02 -20.95 6.52
N ILE A 101 4.27 -20.49 7.74
CA ILE A 101 5.59 -20.14 8.24
C ILE A 101 6.50 -21.36 8.29
N ASN A 102 6.04 -22.49 8.84
CA ASN A 102 6.83 -23.72 8.92
C ASN A 102 7.27 -24.19 7.54
N PHE A 103 6.34 -24.26 6.58
CA PHE A 103 6.70 -24.65 5.21
C PHE A 103 7.69 -23.68 4.58
N THR A 104 7.46 -22.38 4.74
CA THR A 104 8.34 -21.34 4.18
C THR A 104 9.74 -21.43 4.77
N LEU A 105 9.88 -21.66 6.08
CA LEU A 105 11.17 -21.84 6.74
C LEU A 105 11.89 -23.11 6.27
N HIS A 106 11.19 -24.24 6.13
CA HIS A 106 11.77 -25.46 5.57
C HIS A 106 12.25 -25.24 4.14
N TYR A 107 11.43 -24.61 3.29
CA TYR A 107 11.81 -24.28 1.92
C TYR A 107 13.08 -23.41 1.87
N ILE A 108 13.15 -22.36 2.70
CA ILE A 108 14.32 -21.48 2.77
C ILE A 108 15.55 -22.22 3.31
N ALA A 109 15.38 -23.14 4.27
CA ALA A 109 16.48 -23.94 4.81
C ALA A 109 17.15 -24.78 3.71
N ASP A 110 16.34 -25.43 2.87
CA ASP A 110 16.80 -26.32 1.79
C ASP A 110 17.22 -25.58 0.52
N LEU A 111 16.89 -24.29 0.39
CA LEU A 111 17.21 -23.50 -0.79
C LEU A 111 18.72 -23.32 -0.98
N ASP A 112 19.27 -23.73 -2.11
CA ASP A 112 20.68 -23.51 -2.44
C ASP A 112 20.88 -22.13 -3.09
N ILE A 113 21.42 -21.18 -2.32
CA ILE A 113 21.79 -19.83 -2.77
C ILE A 113 23.14 -19.43 -2.17
N PRO A 114 23.93 -18.56 -2.83
CA PRO A 114 25.29 -18.25 -2.39
C PRO A 114 25.38 -17.68 -0.97
N ILE A 115 24.38 -16.89 -0.56
CA ILE A 115 24.39 -16.15 0.70
C ILE A 115 23.04 -16.29 1.38
N LYS A 116 23.07 -16.63 2.68
CA LYS A 116 21.95 -16.51 3.62
C LYS A 116 22.38 -15.67 4.83
N ARG A 117 21.47 -14.85 5.34
CA ARG A 117 21.66 -13.97 6.50
C ARG A 117 20.59 -14.28 7.55
N GLY A 118 19.70 -13.34 7.85
CA GLY A 118 18.67 -13.48 8.86
C GLY A 118 17.46 -12.60 8.56
N THR A 119 16.38 -12.78 9.31
CA THR A 119 15.06 -12.19 9.04
C THR A 119 14.54 -12.62 7.67
N PHE A 120 14.36 -13.93 7.52
CA PHE A 120 13.83 -14.58 6.32
C PHE A 120 12.32 -14.38 6.17
N ILE A 121 11.61 -14.27 7.29
CA ILE A 121 10.19 -13.96 7.37
C ILE A 121 10.05 -12.82 8.38
N GLU A 122 9.50 -11.70 7.94
CA GLU A 122 9.16 -10.54 8.77
C GLU A 122 7.63 -10.45 8.86
N PHE A 123 7.10 -10.54 10.08
CA PHE A 123 5.67 -10.42 10.33
C PHE A 123 5.31 -8.94 10.51
N ARG A 124 4.36 -8.44 9.71
CA ARG A 124 3.79 -7.09 9.81
C ARG A 124 2.30 -7.18 10.14
N SER A 125 1.66 -6.06 10.48
CA SER A 125 0.24 -6.05 10.85
C SER A 125 -0.62 -6.67 9.74
N GLY A 126 -0.43 -6.23 8.50
CA GLY A 126 -1.21 -6.70 7.34
C GLY A 126 -0.65 -7.85 6.51
N MET A 127 0.61 -8.22 6.68
CA MET A 127 1.30 -9.08 5.71
C MET A 127 2.53 -9.79 6.30
N LEU A 128 3.03 -10.78 5.57
CA LEU A 128 4.38 -11.30 5.77
C LEU A 128 5.28 -10.78 4.64
N ASN A 129 6.49 -10.33 4.98
CA ASN A 129 7.54 -10.15 3.99
C ASN A 129 8.48 -11.35 4.05
N VAL A 130 8.67 -12.03 2.92
CA VAL A 130 9.53 -13.22 2.81
C VAL A 130 10.75 -12.88 1.96
N SER A 131 11.94 -13.17 2.49
CA SER A 131 13.22 -12.94 1.82
C SER A 131 14.10 -14.19 1.85
N PRO A 132 14.44 -14.79 0.68
CA PRO A 132 15.28 -15.99 0.64
C PRO A 132 16.70 -15.78 1.19
N ILE A 133 17.33 -14.65 0.88
CA ILE A 133 18.63 -14.25 1.45
C ILE A 133 18.52 -13.77 2.90
N GLY A 134 17.36 -13.23 3.30
CA GLY A 134 17.11 -12.62 4.60
C GLY A 134 17.37 -11.10 4.60
N ARG A 135 16.52 -10.32 5.29
CA ARG A 135 16.56 -8.85 5.28
C ARG A 135 17.79 -8.23 5.96
N ASN A 136 18.48 -8.99 6.81
CA ASN A 136 19.70 -8.54 7.51
C ASN A 136 20.95 -8.54 6.59
N CYS A 137 20.80 -8.71 5.28
CA CYS A 137 21.88 -8.57 4.32
C CYS A 137 22.28 -7.10 4.08
N SER A 138 23.55 -6.90 3.71
CA SER A 138 24.10 -5.60 3.34
C SER A 138 23.53 -5.10 2.00
N GLN A 139 23.75 -3.82 1.66
CA GLN A 139 23.31 -3.30 0.36
C GLN A 139 24.02 -3.98 -0.82
N GLU A 140 25.32 -4.27 -0.68
CA GLU A 140 26.08 -5.02 -1.68
C GLU A 140 25.48 -6.43 -1.90
N GLU A 141 25.17 -7.13 -0.81
CA GLU A 141 24.52 -8.45 -0.86
C GLU A 141 23.12 -8.40 -1.48
N ARG A 142 22.36 -7.30 -1.28
CA ARG A 142 21.06 -7.09 -1.93
C ARG A 142 21.19 -7.01 -3.44
N GLU A 143 22.18 -6.25 -3.92
CA GLU A 143 22.43 -6.08 -5.35
C GLU A 143 22.93 -7.37 -6.00
N GLU A 144 23.78 -8.13 -5.30
CA GLU A 144 24.22 -9.45 -5.74
C GLU A 144 23.06 -10.45 -5.80
N PHE A 145 22.23 -10.51 -4.76
CA PHE A 145 21.06 -11.37 -4.75
C PHE A 145 20.07 -10.98 -5.84
N GLU A 146 19.85 -9.70 -6.10
CA GLU A 146 18.97 -9.25 -7.18
C GLU A 146 19.47 -9.73 -8.55
N ARG A 147 20.78 -9.60 -8.82
CA ARG A 147 21.39 -10.13 -10.06
C ARG A 147 21.25 -11.64 -10.15
N TYR A 148 21.52 -12.34 -9.05
CA TYR A 148 21.40 -13.80 -8.97
C TYR A 148 19.96 -14.26 -9.19
N ASP A 149 18.99 -13.63 -8.52
CA ASP A 149 17.56 -13.93 -8.64
C ASP A 149 17.03 -13.71 -10.06
N LYS A 150 17.48 -12.67 -10.78
CA LYS A 150 17.10 -12.44 -12.18
C LYS A 150 17.54 -13.56 -13.12
N VAL A 151 18.69 -14.19 -12.85
CA VAL A 151 19.22 -15.29 -13.66
C VAL A 151 18.59 -16.62 -13.25
N HIS A 152 18.48 -16.88 -11.95
CA HIS A 152 18.09 -18.19 -11.41
C HIS A 152 16.60 -18.31 -11.08
N ASN A 153 15.86 -17.19 -11.10
CA ASN A 153 14.44 -17.06 -10.78
C ASN A 153 14.08 -17.61 -9.40
N ILE A 154 14.85 -17.24 -8.37
CA ILE A 154 14.68 -17.79 -7.01
C ILE A 154 13.32 -17.42 -6.42
N ARG A 155 12.98 -16.13 -6.35
CA ARG A 155 11.70 -15.64 -5.82
C ARG A 155 10.52 -16.07 -6.69
N PRO A 156 10.54 -15.96 -8.05
CA PRO A 156 9.45 -16.47 -8.88
C PRO A 156 9.15 -17.96 -8.67
N LYS A 157 10.18 -18.81 -8.61
CA LYS A 157 10.01 -20.26 -8.35
C LYS A 157 9.42 -20.51 -6.97
N MET A 158 9.95 -19.85 -5.95
CA MET A 158 9.45 -19.97 -4.57
C MET A 158 7.97 -19.52 -4.47
N VAL A 159 7.62 -18.38 -5.07
CA VAL A 159 6.24 -17.88 -5.11
C VAL A 159 5.31 -18.86 -5.83
N SER A 160 5.73 -19.46 -6.94
CA SER A 160 4.93 -20.47 -7.65
C SER A 160 4.59 -21.67 -6.75
N ILE A 161 5.59 -22.18 -6.03
CA ILE A 161 5.44 -23.33 -5.11
C ILE A 161 4.54 -22.98 -3.93
N LEU A 162 4.76 -21.80 -3.31
CA LEU A 162 3.92 -21.35 -2.20
C LEU A 162 2.47 -21.13 -2.64
N ARG A 163 2.26 -20.55 -3.83
CA ARG A 163 0.92 -20.30 -4.39
C ARG A 163 0.17 -21.60 -4.65
N GLU A 164 0.84 -22.61 -5.21
CA GLU A 164 0.23 -23.92 -5.43
C GLU A 164 -0.12 -24.60 -4.10
N LYS A 165 0.82 -24.65 -3.16
CA LYS A 165 0.62 -25.31 -1.86
C LYS A 165 -0.49 -24.66 -1.04
N PHE A 166 -0.51 -23.33 -1.00
CA PHE A 166 -1.43 -22.54 -0.17
C PHE A 166 -2.56 -21.91 -0.98
N ALA A 167 -2.94 -22.49 -2.13
CA ALA A 167 -4.05 -21.99 -2.95
C ALA A 167 -5.35 -21.85 -2.14
N HIS A 168 -5.57 -22.74 -1.18
CA HIS A 168 -6.72 -22.75 -0.28
C HIS A 168 -6.71 -21.66 0.82
N PHE A 169 -5.60 -20.92 0.98
CA PHE A 169 -5.52 -19.78 1.91
C PHE A 169 -5.91 -18.45 1.27
N ASN A 170 -6.10 -18.42 -0.06
CA ASN A 170 -6.46 -17.22 -0.82
C ASN A 170 -5.49 -16.04 -0.58
N LEU A 171 -4.20 -16.30 -0.72
CA LEU A 171 -3.12 -15.33 -0.54
C LEU A 171 -2.66 -14.76 -1.88
N THR A 172 -2.38 -13.46 -1.89
CA THR A 172 -1.65 -12.75 -2.93
C THR A 172 -0.17 -12.71 -2.57
N PHE A 173 0.68 -12.88 -3.59
CA PHE A 173 2.13 -12.82 -3.49
C PHE A 173 2.64 -11.75 -4.45
N SER A 174 3.36 -10.75 -3.93
CA SER A 174 3.89 -9.63 -4.71
C SER A 174 5.40 -9.55 -4.61
N ILE A 175 6.10 -9.84 -5.70
CA ILE A 175 7.57 -9.71 -5.76
C ILE A 175 7.91 -8.23 -5.94
N GLY A 176 8.65 -7.68 -4.98
CA GLY A 176 9.00 -6.27 -4.95
C GLY A 176 10.41 -6.03 -4.41
N GLY A 177 11.06 -4.98 -4.92
CA GLY A 177 12.43 -4.63 -4.54
C GLY A 177 13.46 -5.71 -4.89
N GLN A 178 14.59 -5.70 -4.18
CA GLN A 178 15.77 -6.48 -4.55
C GLN A 178 15.77 -7.91 -4.00
N ILE A 179 15.18 -8.15 -2.82
CA ILE A 179 15.45 -9.37 -2.04
C ILE A 179 14.23 -10.12 -1.51
N SER A 180 13.02 -9.57 -1.66
CA SER A 180 11.84 -10.10 -0.97
C SER A 180 10.60 -10.13 -1.85
N PHE A 181 9.54 -10.71 -1.30
CA PHE A 181 8.18 -10.58 -1.78
C PHE A 181 7.22 -10.51 -0.59
N ASP A 182 6.12 -9.80 -0.76
CA ASP A 182 5.07 -9.68 0.25
C ASP A 182 4.00 -10.76 0.05
N VAL A 183 3.43 -11.23 1.16
CA VAL A 183 2.37 -12.23 1.22
C VAL A 183 1.24 -11.70 2.09
N PHE A 184 0.06 -11.54 1.50
CA PHE A 184 -1.11 -10.97 2.16
C PHE A 184 -2.39 -11.60 1.61
N PRO A 185 -3.52 -11.56 2.34
CA PRO A 185 -4.79 -12.05 1.84
C PRO A 185 -5.20 -11.32 0.56
N GLN A 186 -5.85 -12.04 -0.36
CA GLN A 186 -6.36 -11.42 -1.59
C GLN A 186 -7.29 -10.24 -1.26
N GLY A 187 -7.12 -9.13 -1.99
CA GLY A 187 -7.90 -7.90 -1.79
C GLY A 187 -7.41 -7.01 -0.66
N TRP A 188 -6.25 -7.28 -0.07
CA TRP A 188 -5.58 -6.37 0.89
C TRP A 188 -4.62 -5.38 0.20
N ASP A 189 -4.79 -5.17 -1.10
CA ASP A 189 -4.28 -4.00 -1.82
C ASP A 189 -5.12 -2.74 -1.48
N LYS A 190 -4.86 -1.61 -2.14
CA LYS A 190 -5.55 -0.34 -1.83
C LYS A 190 -7.06 -0.40 -2.00
N THR A 191 -7.61 -1.33 -2.79
CA THR A 191 -9.07 -1.50 -2.88
C THR A 191 -9.71 -1.87 -1.53
N TYR A 192 -8.94 -2.38 -0.58
CA TYR A 192 -9.41 -2.71 0.76
C TYR A 192 -10.08 -1.52 1.46
N CYS A 193 -9.59 -0.29 1.25
CA CYS A 193 -10.17 0.89 1.90
C CYS A 193 -11.57 1.23 1.37
N LEU A 194 -11.94 0.80 0.16
CA LEU A 194 -13.22 1.13 -0.48
C LEU A 194 -14.42 0.61 0.31
N ARG A 195 -14.24 -0.44 1.12
CA ARG A 195 -15.28 -0.99 2.01
C ARG A 195 -15.79 0.01 3.05
N TYR A 196 -15.01 1.05 3.37
CA TYR A 196 -15.39 2.10 4.33
C TYR A 196 -16.08 3.29 3.65
N LEU A 197 -16.28 3.23 2.33
CA LEU A 197 -16.73 4.34 1.50
C LEU A 197 -18.02 4.00 0.74
N GLU A 198 -18.82 3.07 1.24
CA GLU A 198 -20.08 2.64 0.60
C GLU A 198 -21.12 3.78 0.48
N GLU A 199 -21.01 4.81 1.32
CA GLU A 199 -21.92 5.96 1.28
C GLU A 199 -21.64 6.94 0.12
N PHE A 200 -20.49 6.83 -0.55
CA PHE A 200 -20.10 7.74 -1.64
C PHE A 200 -20.56 7.22 -2.99
N GLN A 201 -21.18 8.10 -3.77
CA GLN A 201 -21.64 7.82 -5.14
C GLN A 201 -20.49 7.91 -6.14
N GLU A 202 -19.53 8.80 -5.89
CA GLU A 202 -18.37 9.01 -6.75
C GLU A 202 -17.10 9.05 -5.90
N ILE A 203 -16.12 8.22 -6.26
CA ILE A 203 -14.83 8.11 -5.58
C ILE A 203 -13.75 8.42 -6.61
N HIS A 204 -13.16 9.61 -6.54
CA HIS A 204 -11.97 9.90 -7.33
C HIS A 204 -10.75 9.31 -6.63
N PHE A 205 -9.88 8.65 -7.37
CA PHE A 205 -8.60 8.17 -6.83
C PHE A 205 -7.44 8.77 -7.62
N PHE A 206 -6.46 9.37 -6.93
CA PHE A 206 -5.25 9.93 -7.51
C PHE A 206 -4.04 9.08 -7.07
N GLY A 207 -3.22 8.64 -8.03
CA GLY A 207 -2.03 7.83 -7.77
C GLY A 207 -0.96 7.93 -8.86
N ASP A 208 0.30 7.68 -8.50
CA ASP A 208 1.45 7.78 -9.40
C ASP A 208 1.83 6.43 -10.05
N LYS A 209 1.48 5.31 -9.42
CA LYS A 209 1.86 3.95 -9.83
C LYS A 209 0.64 3.13 -10.27
N THR A 210 -0.13 3.69 -11.20
CA THR A 210 -1.36 3.10 -11.75
C THR A 210 -1.11 2.05 -12.84
N TYR A 211 0.13 1.94 -13.34
CA TYR A 211 0.52 0.92 -14.31
C TYR A 211 0.44 -0.48 -13.71
N LYS A 212 0.26 -1.50 -14.55
CA LYS A 212 0.18 -2.91 -14.12
C LYS A 212 1.39 -3.32 -13.28
N GLY A 213 1.14 -3.74 -12.03
CA GLY A 213 2.16 -4.12 -11.05
C GLY A 213 2.62 -2.99 -10.13
N GLY A 214 2.17 -1.75 -10.37
CA GLY A 214 2.26 -0.66 -9.40
C GLY A 214 1.22 -0.84 -8.29
N ASN A 215 1.48 -0.26 -7.12
CA ASN A 215 0.65 -0.40 -5.92
C ASN A 215 -0.68 0.38 -5.98
N ASP A 216 -0.88 1.21 -7.00
CA ASP A 216 -2.13 1.92 -7.24
C ASP A 216 -3.01 1.24 -8.28
N HIS A 217 -2.48 0.23 -8.98
CA HIS A 217 -3.13 -0.36 -10.14
C HIS A 217 -4.53 -0.90 -9.82
N GLU A 218 -4.67 -1.69 -8.76
CA GLU A 218 -5.93 -2.33 -8.41
C GLU A 218 -7.01 -1.32 -7.99
N ILE A 219 -6.64 -0.28 -7.25
CA ILE A 219 -7.59 0.78 -6.85
C ILE A 219 -7.91 1.71 -8.01
N TYR A 220 -6.96 1.99 -8.91
CA TYR A 220 -7.18 2.79 -10.10
C TYR A 220 -8.13 2.12 -11.11
N GLU A 221 -7.97 0.81 -11.33
CA GLU A 221 -8.82 0.01 -12.24
C GLU A 221 -10.15 -0.44 -11.60
N SER A 222 -10.39 -0.11 -10.34
CA SER A 222 -11.62 -0.49 -9.64
C SER A 222 -12.84 0.18 -10.27
N GLU A 223 -13.88 -0.59 -10.57
CA GLU A 223 -15.16 -0.06 -11.08
C GLU A 223 -15.82 0.94 -10.13
N ARG A 224 -15.43 0.96 -8.85
CA ARG A 224 -15.91 1.91 -7.85
C ARG A 224 -15.23 3.27 -7.89
N THR A 225 -14.16 3.41 -8.67
CA THR A 225 -13.35 4.62 -8.68
C THR A 225 -13.29 5.28 -10.05
N VAL A 226 -13.24 6.60 -10.07
CA VAL A 226 -12.77 7.40 -11.19
C VAL A 226 -11.28 7.63 -10.99
N GLY A 227 -10.45 6.84 -11.65
CA GLY A 227 -9.00 6.87 -11.49
C GLY A 227 -8.32 8.02 -12.25
N HIS A 228 -7.39 8.71 -11.58
CA HIS A 228 -6.56 9.80 -12.11
C HIS A 228 -5.09 9.42 -11.93
N THR A 229 -4.38 9.20 -13.04
CA THR A 229 -2.93 9.02 -12.97
C THR A 229 -2.28 10.38 -12.86
N VAL A 230 -1.40 10.54 -11.87
CA VAL A 230 -0.60 11.74 -11.67
C VAL A 230 0.88 11.45 -11.83
N THR A 231 1.66 12.45 -12.19
CA THR A 231 3.11 12.33 -12.39
C THR A 231 3.93 13.07 -11.33
N SER A 232 3.29 13.97 -10.58
CA SER A 232 3.90 14.70 -9.47
C SER A 232 2.83 15.31 -8.54
N PRO A 233 3.23 15.81 -7.35
CA PRO A 233 2.34 16.59 -6.49
C PRO A 233 1.70 17.80 -7.17
N GLU A 234 2.41 18.46 -8.07
CA GLU A 234 1.90 19.61 -8.82
C GLU A 234 0.80 19.20 -9.81
N ASP A 235 0.99 18.08 -10.50
CA ASP A 235 -0.02 17.48 -11.40
C ASP A 235 -1.29 17.12 -10.63
N THR A 236 -1.17 16.55 -9.42
CA THR A 236 -2.31 16.30 -8.51
C THR A 236 -3.08 17.59 -8.23
N VAL A 237 -2.39 18.69 -7.92
CA VAL A 237 -3.02 19.99 -7.66
C VAL A 237 -3.74 20.53 -8.89
N GLU A 238 -3.12 20.44 -10.07
CA GLU A 238 -3.71 20.91 -11.33
C GLU A 238 -4.98 20.14 -11.68
N GLN A 239 -4.95 18.81 -11.62
CA GLN A 239 -6.11 17.97 -11.89
C GLN A 239 -7.24 18.21 -10.87
N CYS A 240 -6.92 18.30 -9.58
CA CYS A 240 -7.92 18.60 -8.55
C CYS A 240 -8.55 19.99 -8.73
N LYS A 241 -7.77 21.00 -9.11
CA LYS A 241 -8.30 22.33 -9.43
C LYS A 241 -9.27 22.26 -10.60
N ALA A 242 -8.92 21.54 -11.67
CA ALA A 242 -9.78 21.37 -12.83
C ALA A 242 -11.09 20.63 -12.50
N LEU A 243 -11.05 19.63 -11.60
CA LEU A 243 -12.22 18.80 -11.26
C LEU A 243 -13.13 19.41 -10.19
N PHE A 244 -12.57 20.03 -9.16
CA PHE A 244 -13.31 20.41 -7.96
C PHE A 244 -13.42 21.92 -7.74
N LEU A 245 -12.52 22.71 -8.33
CA LEU A 245 -12.42 24.15 -8.07
C LEU A 245 -12.65 25.02 -9.32
N SER A 246 -12.80 24.43 -10.50
CA SER A 246 -13.25 25.13 -11.69
C SER A 246 -14.77 25.38 -11.59
N HIS A 247 -15.19 26.58 -12.01
CA HIS A 247 -16.58 27.04 -11.98
C HIS A 247 -17.28 26.73 -13.29
#